data_AF-A0A1G0FEX4-F1
#
_entry.id   AF-A0A1G0FEX4-F1
#
_cell.length_a   1.000
_cell.length_b   1.000
_cell.length_c   1.000
_cell.angle_alpha   90.00
_cell.angle_beta   90.00
_cell.angle_gamma   90.00
#
_symmetry.space_group_name_H-M   'P 1'
#
loop_
_entity.id
_entity.type
_entity.pdbx_description
1 polymer ?
#
loop_
_entity_poly.entity_id
_entity_poly.type
_entity_poly.pdbx_seq_one_letter_code
_entity_poly.pdbx_strand_id
1 'polypeptide(L)'
;MLPGEYEAAKALGYRVDGYDIVDNNYFGGKKVVPTTKKCCVGPEMPANHYKTLDCWFYPVWPRLKQEKIQMVVGKLCPLRKFAITEIKEQALTIERYAKILIVDPEIKHFLIHAKMLGYEQLEYKQ
;
A
#
# COMPACT_ATOMS: atom_id res chain seq x y z
N MET A 1 4.12 4.21 -0.76
CA MET A 1 4.81 4.08 -2.05
C MET A 1 5.52 2.74 -2.15
N LEU A 2 5.38 2.13 -3.30
CA LEU A 2 6.14 1.02 -3.85
C LEU A 2 7.59 1.46 -4.17
N PRO A 3 8.53 0.52 -4.29
CA PRO A 3 9.90 0.84 -4.69
C PRO A 3 9.96 1.57 -6.03
N GLY A 4 10.80 2.61 -6.14
CA GLY A 4 10.97 3.45 -7.34
C GLY A 4 9.82 4.42 -7.66
N GLU A 5 8.67 4.31 -6.98
CA GLU A 5 7.48 5.11 -7.27
C GLU A 5 7.70 6.61 -6.99
N TYR A 6 8.44 6.95 -5.93
CA TYR A 6 8.72 8.35 -5.57
C TYR A 6 9.53 9.06 -6.66
N GLU A 7 10.57 8.40 -7.17
CA GLU A 7 11.44 8.90 -8.22
C GLU A 7 10.68 9.04 -9.54
N ALA A 8 9.88 8.02 -9.89
CA ALA A 8 9.04 8.04 -11.08
C ALA A 8 8.02 9.19 -11.04
N ALA A 9 7.34 9.39 -9.91
CA ALA A 9 6.40 10.50 -9.73
C ALA A 9 7.07 11.86 -9.95
N LYS A 10 8.27 12.08 -9.38
CA LYS A 10 9.04 13.31 -9.61
C LYS A 10 9.43 13.48 -11.07
N ALA A 11 9.91 12.42 -11.72
CA ALA A 11 10.33 12.46 -13.12
C ALA A 11 9.17 12.78 -14.07
N LEU A 12 7.96 12.34 -13.72
CA LEU A 12 6.71 12.64 -14.45
C LEU A 12 6.13 14.03 -14.13
N GLY A 13 6.79 14.83 -13.30
CA GLY A 13 6.37 16.19 -12.97
C GLY A 13 5.32 16.30 -11.87
N TYR A 14 5.03 15.23 -11.13
CA TYR A 14 4.12 15.28 -9.99
C TYR A 14 4.79 15.88 -8.75
N ARG A 15 3.96 16.47 -7.88
CA ARG A 15 4.37 16.96 -6.57
C ARG A 15 4.39 15.82 -5.55
N VAL A 16 5.54 15.66 -4.88
CA VAL A 16 5.77 14.67 -3.81
C VAL A 16 6.18 15.31 -2.49
N ASP A 17 6.05 16.63 -2.38
CA ASP A 17 6.36 17.43 -1.20
C ASP A 17 5.34 17.28 -0.06
N GLY A 18 4.17 16.69 -0.33
CA GLY A 18 3.20 16.29 0.70
C GLY A 18 3.55 14.98 1.42
N TYR A 19 4.77 14.48 1.25
CA TYR A 19 5.25 13.23 1.84
C TYR A 19 6.55 13.42 2.62
N ASP A 20 6.58 12.89 3.84
CA ASP A 20 7.78 12.74 4.65
C ASP A 20 8.47 11.41 4.32
N ILE A 21 9.77 11.44 4.09
CA ILE A 21 10.55 10.22 3.86
C ILE A 21 10.89 9.58 5.20
N VAL A 22 10.48 8.33 5.39
CA VAL A 22 10.76 7.55 6.61
C VAL A 22 11.86 6.52 6.42
N ASP A 23 12.14 6.14 5.17
CA ASP A 23 13.27 5.31 4.79
C ASP A 23 13.71 5.70 3.37
N ASN A 24 14.98 6.09 3.22
CA ASN A 24 15.55 6.53 1.95
C ASN A 24 16.11 5.38 1.10
N ASN A 25 16.13 4.15 1.61
CA ASN A 25 16.63 2.97 0.91
C ASN A 25 15.71 1.76 1.11
N TYR A 26 14.41 1.98 0.87
CA TYR A 26 13.38 0.97 1.02
C TYR A 26 13.23 0.17 -0.27
N PHE A 27 13.92 -0.98 -0.34
CA PHE A 27 13.95 -1.87 -1.51
C PHE A 27 14.41 -1.15 -2.79
N GLY A 28 15.43 -0.30 -2.69
CA GLY A 28 15.93 0.49 -3.83
C GLY A 28 15.11 1.73 -4.17
N GLY A 29 14.05 2.03 -3.41
CA GLY A 29 13.29 3.27 -3.49
C GLY A 29 13.14 3.97 -2.14
N LYS A 30 12.08 4.77 -1.98
CA LYS A 30 11.78 5.47 -0.73
C LYS A 30 10.50 4.96 -0.08
N LYS A 31 10.54 4.73 1.24
CA LYS A 31 9.32 4.64 2.05
C LYS A 31 8.95 6.05 2.48
N VAL A 32 7.70 6.41 2.23
CA VAL A 32 7.18 7.71 2.61
C VAL A 32 5.84 7.58 3.34
N VAL A 33 5.48 8.62 4.08
CA VAL A 33 4.18 8.79 4.73
C VAL A 33 3.64 10.19 4.40
N PRO A 34 2.31 10.40 4.31
CA PRO A 34 1.77 11.75 4.14
C PRO A 34 2.18 12.67 5.29
N THR A 35 2.66 13.88 4.99
CA THR A 35 3.08 14.86 6.00
C THR A 35 1.93 15.27 6.92
N THR A 36 0.70 15.23 6.40
CA THR A 36 -0.53 15.52 7.15
C THR A 36 -0.87 14.45 8.18
N LYS A 37 -0.19 13.28 8.12
CA LYS A 37 -0.50 12.06 8.87
C LYS A 37 -1.94 11.58 8.68
N LYS A 38 -2.63 12.09 7.65
CA LYS A 38 -3.98 11.71 7.21
C LYS A 38 -3.87 10.94 5.89
N CYS A 39 -4.87 11.12 5.01
CA CYS A 39 -4.96 10.44 3.73
C CYS A 39 -4.09 11.14 2.67
N CYS A 40 -3.53 10.34 1.75
CA CYS A 40 -2.72 10.80 0.62
C CYS A 40 -3.51 11.61 -0.44
N VAL A 41 -4.82 11.81 -0.26
CA VAL A 41 -5.72 12.47 -1.23
C VAL A 41 -6.67 13.49 -0.57
N GLY A 42 -6.28 14.06 0.57
CA GLY A 42 -7.08 15.07 1.26
C GLY A 42 -7.12 16.42 0.51
N PRO A 43 -8.13 17.27 0.77
CA PRO A 43 -8.23 18.62 0.19
C PRO A 43 -7.04 19.53 0.53
N GLU A 44 -6.29 19.18 1.57
CA GLU A 44 -5.04 19.86 1.96
C GLU A 44 -3.85 19.55 1.05
N MET A 45 -3.99 18.62 0.09
CA MET A 45 -2.92 18.26 -0.83
C MET A 45 -2.78 19.29 -1.96
N PRO A 46 -1.55 19.65 -2.36
CA PRO A 46 -1.34 20.63 -3.42
C PRO A 46 -1.87 20.16 -4.78
N ALA A 47 -2.16 21.10 -5.67
CA ALA A 47 -2.49 20.77 -7.05
C ALA A 47 -1.36 19.93 -7.69
N ASN A 48 -1.73 18.90 -8.46
CA ASN A 48 -0.82 17.91 -9.03
C ASN A 48 -0.04 17.07 -8.00
N HIS A 49 -0.57 16.91 -6.78
CA HIS A 49 -0.04 15.96 -5.81
C HIS A 49 -0.15 14.52 -6.32
N TYR A 50 0.93 13.76 -6.16
CA TYR A 50 0.95 12.38 -6.60
C TYR A 50 0.14 11.48 -5.66
N LYS A 51 -0.88 10.80 -6.18
CA LYS A 51 -1.61 9.75 -5.47
C LYS A 51 -0.85 8.44 -5.60
N THR A 52 -0.44 7.86 -4.47
CA THR A 52 0.38 6.67 -4.49
C THR A 52 -0.37 5.43 -4.99
N LEU A 53 0.33 4.55 -5.69
CA LEU A 53 -0.15 3.28 -6.21
C LEU A 53 -0.61 2.34 -5.08
N ASP A 54 0.01 2.42 -3.90
CA ASP A 54 -0.47 1.66 -2.75
C ASP A 54 -1.87 2.09 -2.26
N CYS A 55 -2.35 3.29 -2.60
CA CYS A 55 -3.74 3.68 -2.38
C CYS A 55 -4.74 2.88 -3.23
N TRP A 56 -4.33 2.21 -4.32
CA TRP A 56 -5.21 1.33 -5.09
C TRP A 56 -5.54 0.05 -4.32
N PHE A 57 -4.62 -0.39 -3.47
CA PHE A 57 -4.82 -1.56 -2.64
C PHE A 57 -5.56 -1.21 -1.35
N TYR A 58 -5.46 0.05 -0.88
CA TYR A 58 -6.12 0.50 0.35
C TYR A 58 -7.62 0.16 0.39
N PRO A 59 -8.13 -0.36 1.52
CA PRO A 59 -7.44 -0.55 2.80
C PRO A 59 -6.73 -1.88 2.95
N VAL A 60 -6.68 -2.71 1.91
CA VAL A 60 -6.18 -4.09 1.97
C VAL A 60 -4.77 -4.15 1.38
N TRP A 61 -3.95 -5.06 1.89
CA TRP A 61 -2.62 -5.26 1.37
C TRP A 61 -2.25 -6.75 1.41
N PRO A 62 -1.65 -7.30 0.35
CA PRO A 62 -1.18 -8.68 0.36
C PRO A 62 0.16 -8.78 1.06
N ARG A 63 0.31 -9.75 1.95
CA ARG A 63 1.58 -10.08 2.59
C ARG A 63 1.89 -11.55 2.35
N LEU A 64 3.13 -11.87 2.01
CA LEU A 64 3.55 -13.26 1.88
C LEU A 64 4.15 -13.74 3.20
N LYS A 65 3.56 -14.77 3.81
CA LYS A 65 4.06 -15.38 5.05
C LYS A 65 3.98 -16.90 4.93
N GLN A 66 5.10 -17.59 5.17
CA GLN A 66 5.19 -19.06 5.05
C GLN A 66 4.65 -19.56 3.69
N GLU A 67 5.04 -18.90 2.59
CA GLU A 67 4.60 -19.21 1.22
C GLU A 67 3.07 -19.09 0.98
N LYS A 68 2.33 -18.44 1.90
CA LYS A 68 0.90 -18.17 1.75
C LYS A 68 0.64 -16.67 1.71
N ILE A 69 -0.18 -16.23 0.77
CA ILE A 69 -0.66 -14.86 0.72
C ILE A 69 -1.68 -14.67 1.84
N GLN A 70 -1.40 -13.71 2.72
CA GLN A 70 -2.28 -13.27 3.79
C GLN A 70 -2.68 -11.84 3.51
N MET A 71 -3.98 -11.56 3.59
CA MET A 71 -4.47 -10.20 3.47
C MET A 71 -4.37 -9.50 4.82
N VAL A 72 -3.84 -8.28 4.81
CA VAL A 72 -3.82 -7.39 5.96
C VAL A 72 -4.64 -6.15 5.64
N VAL A 73 -5.20 -5.49 6.64
CA VAL A 73 -6.07 -4.33 6.48
C VAL A 73 -5.61 -3.17 7.35
N GLY A 74 -5.74 -1.94 6.85
CA GLY A 74 -5.42 -0.74 7.60
C GLY A 74 -6.32 -0.59 8.84
N LYS A 75 -5.71 -0.50 10.03
CA LYS A 75 -6.40 -0.40 11.33
C LYS A 75 -7.39 0.75 11.40
N LEU A 76 -7.01 1.89 10.84
CA LEU A 76 -7.79 3.13 10.87
C LEU A 76 -8.86 3.20 9.77
N CYS A 77 -9.01 2.15 8.94
CA CYS A 77 -9.99 2.20 7.85
C CYS A 77 -11.43 2.09 8.40
N PRO A 78 -12.29 3.11 8.20
CA PRO A 78 -13.67 3.07 8.66
C PRO A 78 -14.49 2.00 7.94
N LEU A 79 -14.14 1.62 6.71
CA LEU A 79 -14.83 0.59 5.93
C LEU A 79 -14.85 -0.78 6.64
N ARG A 80 -13.93 -1.04 7.57
CA ARG A 80 -13.94 -2.27 8.38
C ARG A 80 -15.22 -2.48 9.17
N LYS A 81 -15.92 -1.39 9.52
CA LYS A 81 -17.17 -1.44 10.30
C LYS A 81 -18.42 -1.37 9.42
N PHE A 82 -18.33 -0.69 8.28
CA PHE A 82 -19.51 -0.29 7.50
C PHE A 82 -19.61 -0.96 6.12
N ALA A 83 -18.52 -1.56 5.62
CA ALA A 83 -18.41 -2.06 4.25
C ALA A 83 -17.49 -3.29 4.18
N ILE A 84 -17.77 -4.29 5.04
CA ILE A 84 -16.93 -5.50 5.15
C ILE A 84 -16.97 -6.37 3.89
N THR A 85 -18.08 -6.35 3.16
CA THR A 85 -18.27 -7.13 1.92
C THR A 85 -17.40 -6.57 0.81
N GLU A 86 -17.36 -5.25 0.66
CA GLU A 86 -16.52 -4.54 -0.30
C GLU A 86 -15.03 -4.78 -0.01
N ILE A 87 -14.64 -4.78 1.27
CA ILE A 87 -13.27 -5.15 1.67
C ILE A 87 -12.95 -6.59 1.26
N LYS A 88 -13.90 -7.53 1.42
CA LYS A 88 -13.69 -8.94 1.02
C LYS A 88 -13.50 -9.09 -0.48
N GLU A 89 -14.35 -8.45 -1.28
CA GLU A 89 -14.26 -8.49 -2.74
C GLU A 89 -12.95 -7.89 -3.25
N GLN A 90 -12.56 -6.76 -2.67
CA GLN A 90 -11.27 -6.14 -2.95
C GLN A 90 -10.11 -7.06 -2.53
N ALA A 91 -10.18 -7.68 -1.35
CA ALA A 91 -9.16 -8.61 -0.87
C ALA A 91 -8.97 -9.81 -1.80
N LEU A 92 -10.06 -10.41 -2.30
CA LEU A 92 -10.01 -11.50 -3.27
C LEU A 92 -9.37 -11.08 -4.60
N THR A 93 -9.70 -9.87 -5.07
CA THR A 93 -9.11 -9.32 -6.30
C THR A 93 -7.61 -9.10 -6.14
N ILE A 94 -7.20 -8.49 -5.03
CA ILE A 94 -5.79 -8.24 -4.72
C ILE A 94 -5.02 -9.54 -4.51
N GLU A 95 -5.62 -10.54 -3.85
CA GLU A 95 -5.02 -11.87 -3.67
C GLU A 95 -4.73 -12.53 -5.03
N ARG A 96 -5.65 -12.43 -5.99
CA ARG A 96 -5.46 -12.95 -7.36
C ARG A 96 -4.27 -12.26 -8.05
N TYR A 97 -4.18 -10.94 -7.98
CA TYR A 97 -3.04 -10.22 -8.53
C TYR A 97 -1.73 -10.61 -7.84
N ALA A 98 -1.72 -10.71 -6.51
CA ALA A 98 -0.54 -11.12 -5.78
C ALA A 98 -0.07 -12.52 -6.20
N LYS A 99 -0.98 -13.49 -6.40
CA LYS A 99 -0.64 -14.85 -6.90
C LYS A 99 0.06 -14.83 -8.26
N ILE A 100 -0.33 -13.91 -9.14
CA ILE A 100 0.30 -13.76 -10.46
C ILE A 100 1.69 -13.12 -10.31
N LEU A 101 1.80 -12.08 -9.47
CA LEU A 101 3.02 -11.27 -9.37
C LEU A 101 4.13 -11.93 -8.54
N ILE A 102 3.82 -12.85 -7.62
CA ILE A 102 4.84 -13.51 -6.76
C ILE A 102 5.81 -14.43 -7.52
N VAL A 103 5.59 -14.68 -8.81
CA VAL A 103 6.55 -15.39 -9.67
C VAL A 103 7.83 -14.59 -9.88
N ASP A 104 7.75 -13.26 -9.75
CA ASP A 104 8.89 -12.37 -9.77
C ASP A 104 9.62 -12.41 -8.41
N PRO A 105 10.93 -12.73 -8.35
CA PRO A 105 11.68 -12.85 -7.10
C PRO A 105 11.75 -11.54 -6.29
N GLU A 106 11.83 -10.39 -6.96
CA GLU A 106 11.92 -9.08 -6.30
C GLU A 106 10.57 -8.72 -5.68
N ILE A 107 9.47 -8.95 -6.40
CA ILE A 107 8.11 -8.78 -5.85
C ILE A 107 7.88 -9.74 -4.69
N LYS A 108 8.30 -11.01 -4.83
CA LYS A 108 8.20 -11.99 -3.74
C LYS A 108 8.93 -11.51 -2.50
N HIS A 109 10.19 -11.08 -2.64
CA HIS A 109 10.99 -10.53 -1.56
C HIS A 109 10.31 -9.30 -0.92
N PHE A 110 9.79 -8.39 -1.75
CA PHE A 110 9.04 -7.22 -1.28
C PHE A 110 7.81 -7.62 -0.46
N LEU A 111 6.96 -8.53 -0.94
CA LEU A 111 5.75 -8.95 -0.23
C LEU A 111 6.01 -9.71 1.08
N ILE A 112 7.20 -10.32 1.24
CA ILE A 112 7.63 -10.96 2.50
C ILE A 112 8.06 -9.91 3.52
N HIS A 113 8.89 -8.95 3.09
CA HIS A 113 9.65 -8.07 3.99
C HIS A 113 9.04 -6.68 4.14
N ALA A 114 8.15 -6.26 3.24
CA ALA A 114 7.54 -4.94 3.28
C ALA A 114 6.72 -4.73 4.56
N LYS A 115 6.94 -3.59 5.21
CA LYS A 115 6.18 -3.15 6.39
C LYS A 115 5.18 -2.09 5.98
N MET A 116 3.89 -2.41 6.15
CA MET A 116 2.80 -1.46 6.02
C MET A 116 2.49 -0.88 7.40
N LEU A 117 2.61 0.45 7.53
CA LEU A 117 2.40 1.15 8.79
C LEU A 117 0.90 1.20 9.10
N GLY A 118 0.51 0.78 10.31
CA GLY A 118 -0.89 0.84 10.74
C GLY A 118 -1.79 -0.24 10.14
N TYR A 119 -1.25 -1.38 9.68
CA TYR A 119 -2.03 -2.53 9.21
C TYR A 119 -2.03 -3.68 10.22
N GLU A 120 -3.07 -4.50 10.19
CA GLU A 120 -3.17 -5.75 10.95
C GLU A 120 -3.74 -6.89 10.11
N GLN A 121 -3.59 -8.13 10.59
CA GLN A 121 -4.11 -9.29 9.88
C GLN A 121 -5.63 -9.19 9.72
N LEU A 122 -6.09 -9.41 8.50
CA LEU A 122 -7.51 -9.44 8.20
C LEU A 122 -8.02 -10.85 8.53
N GLU A 123 -8.65 -10.99 9.70
CA GLU A 123 -9.26 -12.25 10.11
C GLU A 123 -10.65 -12.38 9.48
N TYR A 124 -10.87 -13.47 8.74
CA TYR A 124 -12.19 -13.90 8.34
C TYR A 124 -12.45 -15.28 8.94
N LYS A 125 -13.55 -15.42 9.70
CA LYS A 125 -14.13 -16.74 9.95
C LYS A 125 -14.71 -17.22 8.62
N GLN A 126 -14.23 -18.37 8.15
CA GLN A 126 -14.86 -19.13 7.09
C GLN A 126 -16.25 -19.59 7.54
#